data_AF-A0A2N0S8N9-F1
#
_entry.id   AF-A0A2N0S8N9-F1
#
_cell.length_a   1.000
_cell.length_b   1.000
_cell.length_c   1.000
_cell.angle_alpha   90.00
_cell.angle_beta   90.00
_cell.angle_gamma   90.00
#
_symmetry.space_group_name_H-M   'P 1'
#
loop_
_entity.id
_entity.type
_entity.pdbx_description
1 polymer ?
#
loop_
_entity_poly.entity_id
_entity_poly.type
_entity_poly.pdbx_seq_one_letter_code
_entity_poly.pdbx_strand_id
1 'polypeptide(L)'
;MNTLRREAAELEVENTTLKKEKVSWTSLLDQEKDNINSNTPYTVVKELVSRRNEIELLQIRTRSLEEQVRNKDLVIVDHESKIKELRFKYKAMESKFLNEIEASKGSKRLLQKEVEMLMNSLRSYDEEEKQLQSNFEPQKTERIQNLEKLLAEYKEALEQCENKATNIQPKHEEYPEFSELNLHSLEVMQRNEQLTQDILKLENEKANLQNEIASLQNQINIYEQTELKVHSSELIKQNEILQETVKDLKTENASLKEKIMLLDNQIDILERAVGRGGYNKETIRVLEMKDNPASKEFSLRENRLQGLATENQDLKTKLKELYQILENHPTITLELTEDNDSEKETIRVFPIQSYLNLEEENKQLIDQVADKEKRMTRLKEVWKAKAQEYREAVYSLLGYKVEFLENGRVRLTSMYSEQDDHSLVFTSDEDNLGTMQLVDGGNTEYIKSLDNLIKYWVVERGSIPCFLSSLTMDLIGKTALGPIGREMDMTSGRISGLGGNQEFPTLE
;
A
#
# COMPACT_ATOMS: atom_id res chain seq x y z
N MET A 1 -57.46 -6.98 17.17
CA MET A 1 -57.67 -7.67 15.88
C MET A 1 -56.82 -7.10 14.75
N ASN A 2 -56.82 -5.78 14.45
CA ASN A 2 -56.09 -5.23 13.28
C ASN A 2 -54.57 -5.29 13.40
N THR A 3 -54.06 -4.99 14.60
CA THR A 3 -52.66 -5.15 14.92
C THR A 3 -52.22 -6.61 14.88
N LEU A 4 -53.02 -7.51 15.45
CA LEU A 4 -52.73 -8.95 15.47
C LEU A 4 -52.72 -9.57 14.07
N ARG A 5 -53.59 -9.13 13.16
CA ARG A 5 -53.55 -9.66 11.80
C ARG A 5 -52.49 -8.95 10.94
N ARG A 6 -52.17 -7.68 11.18
CA ARG A 6 -50.98 -7.06 10.58
C ARG A 6 -49.70 -7.76 11.05
N GLU A 7 -49.61 -8.08 12.33
CA GLU A 7 -48.53 -8.87 12.91
C GLU A 7 -48.56 -10.30 12.35
N ALA A 8 -49.73 -10.90 12.14
CA ALA A 8 -49.85 -12.19 11.46
C ALA A 8 -49.39 -12.11 10.00
N ALA A 9 -49.67 -11.03 9.26
CA ALA A 9 -49.14 -10.82 7.91
C ALA A 9 -47.65 -10.52 7.91
N GLU A 10 -47.16 -9.71 8.84
CA GLU A 10 -45.74 -9.43 8.99
C GLU A 10 -45.00 -10.73 9.33
N LEU A 11 -45.56 -11.55 10.23
CA LEU A 11 -45.07 -12.89 10.55
C LEU A 11 -45.26 -13.87 9.38
N GLU A 12 -46.32 -13.80 8.59
CA GLU A 12 -46.50 -14.65 7.40
C GLU A 12 -45.51 -14.28 6.32
N VAL A 13 -45.29 -12.98 6.09
CA VAL A 13 -44.26 -12.47 5.19
C VAL A 13 -42.90 -12.91 5.69
N GLU A 14 -42.58 -12.72 6.97
CA GLU A 14 -41.33 -13.17 7.59
C GLU A 14 -41.18 -14.70 7.48
N ASN A 15 -42.25 -15.46 7.68
CA ASN A 15 -42.23 -16.92 7.56
C ASN A 15 -42.06 -17.33 6.08
N THR A 16 -42.59 -16.57 5.13
CA THR A 16 -42.36 -16.81 3.70
C THR A 16 -40.94 -16.43 3.29
N THR A 17 -40.35 -15.36 3.83
CA THR A 17 -38.96 -14.98 3.58
C THR A 17 -38.02 -15.99 4.22
N LEU A 18 -38.25 -16.40 5.47
CA LEU A 18 -37.48 -17.45 6.14
C LEU A 18 -37.63 -18.81 5.43
N LYS A 19 -38.80 -19.14 4.89
CA LYS A 19 -38.98 -20.35 4.05
C LYS A 19 -38.21 -20.24 2.74
N LYS A 20 -38.24 -19.08 2.07
CA LYS A 20 -37.45 -18.83 0.85
C LYS A 20 -35.95 -18.90 1.13
N GLU A 21 -35.50 -18.30 2.23
CA GLU A 21 -34.11 -18.38 2.70
C GLU A 21 -33.74 -19.81 3.06
N LYS A 22 -34.60 -20.55 3.78
CA LYS A 22 -34.37 -21.96 4.06
C LYS A 22 -34.25 -22.76 2.78
N VAL A 23 -35.13 -22.54 1.79
CA VAL A 23 -35.05 -23.20 0.47
C VAL A 23 -33.77 -22.82 -0.27
N SER A 24 -33.34 -21.55 -0.21
CA SER A 24 -32.07 -21.13 -0.82
C SER A 24 -30.88 -21.77 -0.13
N TRP A 25 -30.86 -21.83 1.21
CA TRP A 25 -29.81 -22.48 1.98
C TRP A 25 -29.79 -23.99 1.73
N THR A 26 -30.95 -24.65 1.69
CA THR A 26 -31.01 -26.08 1.36
C THR A 26 -30.58 -26.34 -0.07
N SER A 27 -30.93 -25.48 -1.03
CA SER A 27 -30.45 -25.61 -2.41
C SER A 27 -28.94 -25.41 -2.53
N LEU A 28 -28.36 -24.49 -1.75
CA LEU A 28 -26.92 -24.21 -1.74
C LEU A 28 -26.16 -25.38 -1.10
N LEU A 29 -26.68 -25.91 0.01
CA LEU A 29 -26.18 -27.12 0.65
C LEU A 29 -26.34 -28.36 -0.25
N ASP A 30 -27.44 -28.47 -1.00
CA ASP A 30 -27.67 -29.57 -1.95
C ASP A 30 -26.77 -29.47 -3.19
N GLN A 31 -26.37 -28.27 -3.62
CA GLN A 31 -25.35 -28.06 -4.66
C GLN A 31 -23.94 -28.40 -4.15
N GLU A 32 -23.66 -28.20 -2.87
CA GLU A 32 -22.37 -28.49 -2.24
C GLU A 32 -22.27 -29.91 -1.65
N LYS A 33 -23.37 -30.69 -1.64
CA LYS A 33 -23.42 -32.08 -1.15
C LYS A 33 -22.44 -33.01 -1.86
N ASP A 34 -22.11 -32.72 -3.12
CA ASP A 34 -21.12 -33.52 -3.87
C ASP A 34 -19.68 -33.30 -3.38
N ASN A 35 -19.42 -32.23 -2.59
CA ASN A 35 -18.11 -31.90 -2.02
C ASN A 35 -18.02 -32.08 -0.49
N ILE A 36 -19.14 -32.05 0.23
CA ILE A 36 -19.16 -32.12 1.70
C ILE A 36 -19.53 -33.53 2.14
N ASN A 37 -18.51 -34.32 2.51
CA ASN A 37 -18.64 -35.76 2.77
C ASN A 37 -19.17 -36.11 4.18
N SER A 38 -20.07 -35.31 4.77
CA SER A 38 -20.73 -35.65 6.04
C SER A 38 -22.01 -34.85 6.34
N ASN A 39 -23.11 -35.58 6.56
CA ASN A 39 -24.49 -35.09 6.73
C ASN A 39 -24.78 -34.42 8.10
N THR A 40 -23.84 -33.70 8.71
CA THR A 40 -24.08 -33.04 10.02
C THR A 40 -23.93 -31.52 9.96
N PRO A 41 -24.89 -30.71 10.46
CA PRO A 41 -24.77 -29.25 10.47
C PRO A 41 -23.48 -28.74 11.14
N TYR A 42 -22.97 -29.48 12.13
CA TYR A 42 -21.71 -29.16 12.81
C TYR A 42 -20.47 -29.29 11.90
N THR A 43 -20.44 -30.27 10.99
CA THR A 43 -19.30 -30.46 10.07
C THR A 43 -19.27 -29.37 9.00
N VAL A 44 -20.44 -28.98 8.49
CA VAL A 44 -20.58 -27.82 7.58
C VAL A 44 -20.09 -26.53 8.23
N VAL A 45 -20.50 -26.25 9.47
CA VAL A 45 -20.02 -25.04 10.19
C VAL A 45 -18.51 -25.09 10.41
N LYS A 46 -17.95 -26.25 10.76
CA LYS A 46 -16.51 -26.42 10.93
C LYS A 46 -15.74 -26.20 9.63
N GLU A 47 -16.25 -26.70 8.51
CA GLU A 47 -15.66 -26.49 7.18
C GLU A 47 -15.78 -25.02 6.75
N LEU A 48 -16.92 -24.36 6.97
CA LEU A 48 -17.09 -22.93 6.71
C LEU A 48 -16.12 -22.08 7.53
N VAL A 49 -15.90 -22.40 8.81
CA VAL A 49 -14.90 -21.71 9.63
C VAL A 49 -13.49 -21.98 9.10
N SER A 50 -13.19 -23.22 8.69
CA SER A 50 -11.90 -23.55 8.06
C SER A 50 -11.67 -22.77 6.77
N ARG A 51 -12.69 -22.65 5.91
CA ARG A 51 -12.63 -21.88 4.66
C ARG A 51 -12.53 -20.39 4.91
N ARG A 52 -13.22 -19.88 5.93
CA ARG A 52 -13.11 -18.48 6.34
C ARG A 52 -11.68 -18.16 6.81
N ASN A 53 -11.08 -19.04 7.60
CA ASN A 53 -9.68 -18.90 8.02
C ASN A 53 -8.73 -18.99 6.82
N GLU A 54 -8.98 -19.89 5.86
CA GLU A 54 -8.21 -19.99 4.63
C GLU A 54 -8.30 -18.69 3.80
N ILE A 55 -9.50 -18.12 3.66
CA ILE A 55 -9.71 -16.84 2.99
C ILE A 55 -8.98 -15.71 3.72
N GLU A 56 -9.03 -15.66 5.05
CA GLU A 56 -8.33 -14.65 5.84
C GLU A 56 -6.81 -14.76 5.67
N LEU A 57 -6.26 -15.99 5.67
CA LEU A 57 -4.84 -16.24 5.39
C LEU A 57 -4.46 -15.81 3.97
N LEU A 58 -5.29 -16.12 2.97
CA LEU A 58 -5.08 -15.69 1.59
C LEU A 58 -5.15 -14.17 1.44
N GLN A 59 -6.05 -13.51 2.18
CA GLN A 59 -6.13 -12.05 2.21
C GLN A 59 -4.87 -11.42 2.81
N ILE A 60 -4.36 -11.97 3.92
CA ILE A 60 -3.08 -11.51 4.51
C ILE A 60 -1.94 -11.71 3.51
N ARG A 61 -1.89 -12.87 2.84
CA ARG A 61 -0.86 -13.15 1.82
C ARG A 61 -0.96 -12.17 0.65
N THR A 62 -2.16 -11.86 0.20
CA THR A 62 -2.41 -10.90 -0.89
C THR A 62 -1.91 -9.51 -0.49
N ARG A 63 -2.23 -9.05 0.72
CA ARG A 63 -1.72 -7.76 1.24
C ARG A 63 -0.19 -7.71 1.31
N SER A 64 0.44 -8.79 1.79
CA SER A 64 1.90 -8.89 1.82
C SER A 64 2.52 -8.84 0.40
N LEU A 65 1.89 -9.52 -0.57
CA LEU A 65 2.34 -9.46 -1.96
C LEU A 65 2.14 -8.07 -2.57
N GLU A 66 1.01 -7.41 -2.30
CA GLU A 66 0.76 -6.03 -2.73
C GLU A 66 1.80 -5.06 -2.16
N GLU A 67 2.20 -5.23 -0.90
CA GLU A 67 3.26 -4.44 -0.28
C GLU A 67 4.63 -4.70 -0.93
N GLN A 68 4.97 -5.97 -1.23
CA GLN A 68 6.19 -6.30 -1.96
C GLN A 68 6.20 -5.69 -3.36
N VAL A 69 5.07 -5.71 -4.07
CA VAL A 69 4.94 -5.06 -5.39
C VAL A 69 5.14 -3.56 -5.27
N ARG A 70 4.50 -2.92 -4.29
CA ARG A 70 4.65 -1.47 -4.03
C ARG A 70 6.09 -1.08 -3.74
N ASN A 71 6.81 -1.89 -2.95
CA ASN A 71 8.23 -1.67 -2.66
C ASN A 71 9.10 -1.84 -3.92
N LYS A 72 8.80 -2.82 -4.77
CA LYS A 72 9.48 -2.99 -6.06
C LYS A 72 9.21 -1.81 -7.00
N ASP A 73 7.99 -1.30 -7.04
CA ASP A 73 7.64 -0.14 -7.86
C ASP A 73 8.41 1.12 -7.42
N LEU A 74 8.59 1.34 -6.11
CA LEU A 74 9.41 2.43 -5.60
C LEU A 74 10.88 2.31 -6.05
N VAL A 75 11.45 1.11 -6.00
CA VAL A 75 12.83 0.85 -6.47
C VAL A 75 12.94 1.05 -7.98
N ILE A 76 11.94 0.63 -8.76
CA ILE A 76 11.89 0.85 -10.21
C ILE A 76 11.88 2.34 -10.51
N VAL A 77 11.06 3.14 -9.82
CA VAL A 77 11.00 4.60 -10.01
C VAL A 77 12.35 5.26 -9.70
N ASP A 78 13.02 4.84 -8.63
CA ASP A 78 14.36 5.35 -8.29
C ASP A 78 15.38 5.00 -9.39
N HIS A 79 15.41 3.75 -9.86
CA HIS A 79 16.27 3.32 -10.97
C HIS A 79 15.95 4.05 -12.28
N GLU A 80 14.69 4.28 -12.61
CA GLU A 80 14.29 5.07 -13.77
C GLU A 80 14.77 6.51 -13.67
N SER A 81 14.69 7.11 -12.47
CA SER A 81 15.22 8.45 -12.22
C SER A 81 16.74 8.51 -12.44
N LYS A 82 17.46 7.47 -11.99
CA LYS A 82 18.90 7.37 -12.17
C LYS A 82 19.30 7.16 -13.64
N ILE A 83 18.54 6.34 -14.37
CA ILE A 83 18.72 6.16 -15.80
C ILE A 83 18.51 7.48 -16.55
N LYS A 84 17.49 8.26 -16.19
CA LYS A 84 17.27 9.59 -16.78
C LYS A 84 18.43 10.54 -16.50
N GLU A 85 18.93 10.57 -15.27
CA GLU A 85 20.09 11.40 -14.87
C GLU A 85 21.36 11.00 -15.65
N LEU A 86 21.64 9.70 -15.77
CA LEU A 86 22.78 9.19 -16.53
C LEU A 86 22.66 9.50 -18.02
N ARG A 87 21.46 9.36 -18.61
CA ARG A 87 21.21 9.76 -20.00
C ARG A 87 21.44 11.25 -20.22
N PHE A 88 21.02 12.10 -19.28
CA PHE A 88 21.28 13.54 -19.35
C PHE A 88 22.77 13.85 -19.30
N LYS A 89 23.51 13.22 -18.36
CA LYS A 89 24.97 13.35 -18.26
C LYS A 89 25.69 12.88 -19.52
N TYR A 90 25.28 11.74 -20.08
CA TYR A 90 25.83 11.23 -21.33
C TYR A 90 25.61 12.21 -22.49
N LYS A 91 24.39 12.70 -22.67
CA LYS A 91 24.05 13.67 -23.72
C LYS A 91 24.83 14.98 -23.56
N ALA A 92 25.01 15.45 -22.33
CA ALA A 92 25.84 16.61 -22.04
C ALA A 92 27.31 16.38 -22.42
N MET A 93 27.86 15.21 -22.09
CA MET A 93 29.24 14.84 -22.43
C MET A 93 29.43 14.69 -23.94
N GLU A 94 28.47 14.06 -24.62
CA GLU A 94 28.43 13.94 -26.08
C GLU A 94 28.42 15.32 -26.76
N SER A 95 27.60 16.26 -26.28
CA SER A 95 27.57 17.62 -26.81
C SER A 95 28.90 18.37 -26.62
N LYS A 96 29.57 18.17 -25.46
CA LYS A 96 30.90 18.75 -25.21
C LYS A 96 31.93 18.20 -26.18
N PHE A 97 31.95 16.88 -26.35
CA PHE A 97 32.87 16.21 -27.27
C PHE A 97 32.64 16.66 -28.72
N LEU A 98 31.38 16.81 -29.14
CA LEU A 98 31.05 17.31 -30.48
C LEU A 98 31.57 18.73 -30.71
N ASN A 99 31.37 19.62 -29.73
CA ASN A 99 31.88 21.00 -29.77
C ASN A 99 33.42 21.04 -29.82
N GLU A 100 34.09 20.15 -29.10
CA GLU A 100 35.56 20.04 -29.09
C GLU A 100 36.10 19.57 -30.43
N ILE A 101 35.43 18.61 -31.07
CA ILE A 101 35.73 18.18 -32.44
C ILE A 101 35.54 19.34 -33.43
N GLU A 102 34.45 20.09 -33.33
CA GLU A 102 34.21 21.24 -34.22
C GLU A 102 35.26 22.34 -34.02
N ALA A 103 35.63 22.65 -32.78
CA ALA A 103 36.70 23.59 -32.46
C ALA A 103 38.05 23.14 -33.04
N SER A 104 38.40 21.86 -32.87
CA SER A 104 39.61 21.26 -33.43
C SER A 104 39.62 21.30 -34.97
N LYS A 105 38.49 20.97 -35.62
CA LYS A 105 38.33 21.12 -37.08
C LYS A 105 38.46 22.58 -37.52
N GLY A 106 37.93 23.52 -36.75
CA GLY A 106 38.07 24.96 -36.99
C GLY A 106 39.52 25.41 -36.95
N SER A 107 40.27 25.02 -35.91
CA SER A 107 41.70 25.31 -35.77
C SER A 107 42.52 24.71 -36.91
N LYS A 108 42.23 23.46 -37.31
CA LYS A 108 42.85 22.81 -38.48
C LYS A 108 42.61 23.58 -39.77
N ARG A 109 41.39 24.07 -40.01
CA ARG A 109 41.07 24.89 -41.21
C ARG A 109 41.83 26.22 -41.20
N LEU A 110 42.00 26.84 -40.03
CA LEU A 110 42.75 28.08 -39.90
C LEU A 110 44.23 27.87 -40.24
N LEU A 111 44.84 26.83 -39.68
CA LEU A 111 46.22 26.43 -39.97
C LEU A 111 46.40 26.06 -41.45
N GLN A 112 45.44 25.37 -42.06
CA GLN A 112 45.49 25.08 -43.50
C GLN A 112 45.49 26.35 -44.35
N LYS A 113 44.66 27.35 -44.00
CA LYS A 113 44.67 28.66 -44.68
C LYS A 113 45.98 29.41 -44.45
N GLU A 114 46.56 29.32 -43.27
CA GLU A 114 47.86 29.94 -42.97
C GLU A 114 48.98 29.31 -43.80
N VAL A 115 49.02 27.97 -43.88
CA VAL A 115 49.94 27.25 -44.77
C VAL A 115 49.72 27.66 -46.22
N GLU A 116 48.48 27.79 -46.69
CA GLU A 116 48.17 28.24 -48.04
C GLU A 116 48.64 29.68 -48.30
N MET A 117 48.44 30.60 -47.35
CA MET A 117 48.96 31.97 -47.43
C MET A 117 50.50 31.99 -47.47
N LEU A 118 51.16 31.17 -46.64
CA LEU A 118 52.62 31.05 -46.62
C LEU A 118 53.16 30.46 -47.91
N MET A 119 52.51 29.43 -48.48
CA MET A 119 52.87 28.88 -49.78
C MET A 119 52.71 29.91 -50.90
N ASN A 120 51.62 30.67 -50.90
CA ASN A 120 51.41 31.73 -51.88
C ASN A 120 52.44 32.86 -51.74
N SER A 121 52.81 33.21 -50.50
CA SER A 121 53.87 34.17 -50.20
C SER A 121 55.24 33.68 -50.70
N LEU A 122 55.58 32.41 -50.42
CA LEU A 122 56.82 31.78 -50.91
C LEU A 122 56.86 31.77 -52.43
N ARG A 123 55.74 31.41 -53.07
CA ARG A 123 55.60 31.43 -54.52
C ARG A 123 55.74 32.83 -55.10
N SER A 124 55.18 33.86 -54.46
CA SER A 124 55.40 35.25 -54.90
C SER A 124 56.85 35.68 -54.72
N TYR A 125 57.55 35.23 -53.67
CA TYR A 125 58.98 35.48 -53.52
C TYR A 125 59.79 34.76 -54.61
N ASP A 126 59.46 33.52 -54.97
CA ASP A 126 60.10 32.82 -56.08
C ASP A 126 59.85 33.52 -57.43
N GLU A 127 58.65 34.07 -57.64
CA GLU A 127 58.28 34.84 -58.83
C GLU A 127 58.96 36.23 -58.85
N GLU A 128 59.11 36.90 -57.71
CA GLU A 128 59.85 38.15 -57.55
C GLU A 128 61.36 37.93 -57.73
N GLU A 129 61.93 36.84 -57.21
CA GLU A 129 63.33 36.48 -57.41
C GLU A 129 63.63 36.19 -58.88
N LYS A 130 62.69 35.55 -59.59
CA LYS A 130 62.70 35.41 -61.06
C LYS A 130 62.67 36.74 -61.81
N GLN A 131 62.00 37.76 -61.28
CA GLN A 131 61.89 39.08 -61.90
C GLN A 131 63.05 40.03 -61.55
N LEU A 132 63.64 39.89 -60.35
CA LEU A 132 64.69 40.77 -59.83
C LEU A 132 66.11 40.30 -60.21
N GLN A 133 66.32 39.01 -60.47
CA GLN A 133 67.58 38.52 -61.03
C GLN A 133 67.58 38.62 -62.56
N SER A 134 68.35 39.56 -63.11
CA SER A 134 68.60 39.66 -64.56
C SER A 134 69.36 38.46 -65.16
N ASN A 135 69.80 37.51 -64.32
CA ASN A 135 70.44 36.24 -64.68
C ASN A 135 69.65 35.01 -64.19
N PHE A 136 68.31 35.04 -64.22
CA PHE A 136 67.52 33.81 -64.08
C PHE A 136 67.64 32.98 -65.38
N GLU A 137 68.71 32.18 -65.46
CA GLU A 137 68.95 31.27 -66.58
C GLU A 137 67.85 30.21 -66.64
N PRO A 138 66.98 30.17 -67.67
CA PRO A 138 66.06 29.05 -67.89
C PRO A 138 66.82 27.72 -68.04
N GLN A 139 68.11 27.80 -68.36
CA GLN A 139 69.05 26.68 -68.37
C GLN A 139 69.29 26.09 -66.98
N LYS A 140 69.23 26.85 -65.88
CA LYS A 140 69.42 26.28 -64.53
C LYS A 140 68.18 25.53 -64.06
N THR A 141 66.99 26.02 -64.33
CA THR A 141 65.74 25.29 -64.04
C THR A 141 65.60 24.04 -64.92
N GLU A 142 65.95 24.12 -66.20
CA GLU A 142 66.01 22.94 -67.08
C GLU A 142 67.15 21.99 -66.68
N ARG A 143 68.29 22.52 -66.23
CA ARG A 143 69.41 21.70 -65.75
C ARG A 143 69.10 21.07 -64.40
N ILE A 144 68.36 21.72 -63.52
CA ILE A 144 67.87 21.13 -62.27
C ILE A 144 66.85 20.05 -62.60
N GLN A 145 65.89 20.27 -63.51
CA GLN A 145 64.96 19.22 -63.95
C GLN A 145 65.65 18.05 -64.66
N ASN A 146 66.67 18.33 -65.48
CA ASN A 146 67.46 17.29 -66.13
C ASN A 146 68.36 16.56 -65.13
N LEU A 147 68.93 17.25 -64.13
CA LEU A 147 69.70 16.66 -63.05
C LEU A 147 68.82 15.88 -62.08
N GLU A 148 67.56 16.28 -61.88
CA GLU A 148 66.55 15.55 -61.11
C GLU A 148 66.11 14.28 -61.84
N LYS A 149 65.93 14.35 -63.17
CA LYS A 149 65.75 13.16 -64.01
C LYS A 149 66.96 12.24 -63.98
N LEU A 150 68.17 12.78 -64.12
CA LEU A 150 69.41 12.00 -64.02
C LEU A 150 69.64 11.46 -62.60
N LEU A 151 69.23 12.17 -61.55
CA LEU A 151 69.25 11.67 -60.18
C LEU A 151 68.20 10.60 -59.95
N ALA A 152 67.02 10.70 -60.57
CA ALA A 152 66.01 9.65 -60.53
C ALA A 152 66.50 8.41 -61.28
N GLU A 153 67.07 8.56 -62.48
CA GLU A 153 67.69 7.49 -63.26
C GLU A 153 68.91 6.89 -62.56
N TYR A 154 69.76 7.70 -61.91
CA TYR A 154 70.88 7.20 -61.11
C TYR A 154 70.44 6.59 -59.80
N LYS A 155 69.36 7.04 -59.16
CA LYS A 155 68.77 6.38 -57.98
C LYS A 155 68.14 5.05 -58.36
N GLU A 156 67.47 4.98 -59.50
CA GLU A 156 66.90 3.75 -60.03
C GLU A 156 68.02 2.79 -60.50
N ALA A 157 69.10 3.31 -61.09
CA ALA A 157 70.31 2.54 -61.39
C ALA A 157 71.10 2.15 -60.14
N LEU A 158 71.11 2.97 -59.07
CA LEU A 158 71.70 2.64 -57.77
C LEU A 158 70.87 1.61 -57.03
N GLU A 159 69.54 1.67 -57.05
CA GLU A 159 68.69 0.58 -56.56
C GLU A 159 68.90 -0.69 -57.38
N GLN A 160 69.04 -0.60 -58.71
CA GLN A 160 69.36 -1.75 -59.57
C GLN A 160 70.80 -2.25 -59.39
N CYS A 161 71.75 -1.41 -58.97
CA CYS A 161 73.13 -1.77 -58.68
C CYS A 161 73.32 -2.26 -57.24
N GLU A 162 72.61 -1.72 -56.24
CA GLU A 162 72.54 -2.21 -54.86
C GLU A 162 71.85 -3.57 -54.81
N ASN A 163 70.78 -3.76 -55.60
CA ASN A 163 70.14 -5.06 -55.81
C ASN A 163 71.03 -6.05 -56.58
N LYS A 164 72.09 -5.58 -57.26
CA LYS A 164 73.14 -6.40 -57.88
C LYS A 164 74.43 -6.48 -57.04
N ALA A 165 74.58 -5.67 -55.99
CA ALA A 165 75.75 -5.59 -55.12
C ALA A 165 75.56 -6.29 -53.76
N THR A 166 74.40 -6.90 -53.50
CA THR A 166 74.18 -7.82 -52.37
C THR A 166 74.67 -9.25 -52.62
N ASN A 167 75.33 -9.50 -53.75
CA ASN A 167 75.93 -10.79 -54.07
C ASN A 167 77.25 -10.59 -54.82
N ILE A 168 78.36 -10.44 -54.08
CA ILE A 168 79.73 -10.95 -54.36
C ILE A 168 80.68 -10.43 -53.28
N GLN A 169 81.37 -11.37 -52.64
CA GLN A 169 82.45 -11.19 -51.68
C GLN A 169 83.76 -10.67 -52.34
N PRO A 170 84.70 -10.12 -51.55
CA PRO A 170 85.83 -9.33 -52.03
C PRO A 170 86.97 -10.21 -52.57
N LYS A 171 87.66 -9.74 -53.61
CA LYS A 171 89.02 -10.20 -53.96
C LYS A 171 89.90 -9.03 -54.42
N HIS A 172 91.10 -9.04 -53.85
CA HIS A 172 92.28 -8.22 -54.13
C HIS A 172 92.60 -8.06 -55.62
N GLU A 173 93.28 -6.98 -56.02
CA GLU A 173 94.70 -7.02 -56.41
C GLU A 173 95.22 -5.66 -56.90
N GLU A 174 96.52 -5.50 -56.68
CA GLU A 174 97.40 -4.35 -56.88
C GLU A 174 97.51 -3.91 -58.35
N TYR A 175 97.88 -2.65 -58.58
CA TYR A 175 98.40 -2.21 -59.88
C TYR A 175 99.70 -1.40 -59.72
N PRO A 176 100.66 -1.56 -60.66
CA PRO A 176 102.00 -0.98 -60.55
C PRO A 176 102.13 0.38 -61.25
N GLU A 177 103.18 1.10 -60.84
CA GLU A 177 103.63 2.40 -61.35
C GLU A 177 103.94 2.44 -62.85
N PHE A 178 103.75 3.62 -63.46
CA PHE A 178 104.71 4.18 -64.43
C PHE A 178 104.65 5.71 -64.44
N SER A 179 105.82 6.34 -64.32
CA SER A 179 106.08 7.79 -64.39
C SER A 179 106.36 8.24 -65.83
N GLU A 180 106.09 9.51 -66.15
CA GLU A 180 107.12 10.50 -66.58
C GLU A 180 106.54 11.92 -66.81
N LEU A 181 107.06 12.87 -65.99
CA LEU A 181 107.50 14.27 -66.26
C LEU A 181 106.55 15.28 -67.00
N ASN A 182 106.45 16.57 -66.68
CA ASN A 182 107.31 17.51 -65.95
C ASN A 182 106.56 18.84 -65.64
N LEU A 183 107.03 19.58 -64.62
CA LEU A 183 106.76 20.99 -64.24
C LEU A 183 105.45 21.39 -63.51
N HIS A 184 104.28 20.78 -63.71
CA HIS A 184 103.09 21.03 -62.85
C HIS A 184 103.09 20.17 -61.56
N SER A 185 104.03 19.23 -61.47
CA SER A 185 104.07 18.19 -60.45
C SER A 185 104.44 18.67 -59.04
N LEU A 186 105.21 19.75 -58.87
CA LEU A 186 105.70 20.15 -57.55
C LEU A 186 104.65 20.92 -56.73
N GLU A 187 103.93 21.84 -57.38
CA GLU A 187 102.80 22.57 -56.75
C GLU A 187 101.62 21.64 -56.48
N VAL A 188 101.32 20.74 -57.41
CA VAL A 188 100.28 19.70 -57.23
C VAL A 188 100.67 18.74 -56.11
N MET A 189 101.95 18.36 -55.98
CA MET A 189 102.40 17.48 -54.90
C MET A 189 102.31 18.17 -53.53
N GLN A 190 102.73 19.43 -53.40
CA GLN A 190 102.59 20.19 -52.15
C GLN A 190 101.13 20.45 -51.79
N ARG A 191 100.27 20.74 -52.78
CA ARG A 191 98.83 20.91 -52.57
C ARG A 191 98.15 19.60 -52.19
N ASN A 192 98.53 18.49 -52.81
CA ASN A 192 98.04 17.15 -52.47
C ASN A 192 98.49 16.74 -51.07
N GLU A 193 99.71 17.10 -50.66
CA GLU A 193 100.22 16.83 -49.31
C GLU A 193 99.52 17.69 -48.23
N GLN A 194 99.19 18.95 -48.53
CA GLN A 194 98.34 19.76 -47.66
C GLN A 194 96.91 19.22 -47.58
N LEU A 195 96.33 18.83 -48.72
CA LEU A 195 94.99 18.25 -48.77
C LEU A 195 94.93 16.92 -48.01
N THR A 196 95.94 16.05 -48.08
CA THR A 196 95.97 14.82 -47.29
C THR A 196 96.13 15.09 -45.80
N GLN A 197 96.89 16.11 -45.40
CA GLN A 197 96.97 16.54 -44.00
C GLN A 197 95.65 17.11 -43.49
N ASP A 198 94.93 17.88 -44.31
CA ASP A 198 93.63 18.44 -43.92
C ASP A 198 92.53 17.37 -43.91
N ILE A 199 92.58 16.40 -44.83
CA ILE A 199 91.72 15.21 -44.77
C ILE A 199 91.95 14.44 -43.48
N LEU A 200 93.22 14.21 -43.09
CA LEU A 200 93.54 13.53 -41.83
C LEU A 200 93.04 14.30 -40.60
N LYS A 201 93.12 15.63 -40.59
CA LYS A 201 92.55 16.45 -39.50
C LYS A 201 91.03 16.32 -39.45
N LEU A 202 90.36 16.43 -40.59
CA LEU A 202 88.90 16.29 -40.69
C LEU A 202 88.44 14.87 -40.34
N GLU A 203 89.20 13.84 -40.68
CA GLU A 203 88.93 12.46 -40.27
C GLU A 203 89.09 12.27 -38.76
N ASN A 204 90.11 12.86 -38.15
CA ASN A 204 90.29 12.86 -36.70
C ASN A 204 89.18 13.64 -35.98
N GLU A 205 88.78 14.79 -36.51
CA GLU A 205 87.65 15.58 -35.98
C GLU A 205 86.32 14.81 -36.12
N LYS A 206 86.09 14.17 -37.25
CA LYS A 206 84.92 13.31 -37.47
C LYS A 206 84.90 12.13 -36.49
N ALA A 207 86.04 11.48 -36.26
CA ALA A 207 86.16 10.40 -35.29
C ALA A 207 85.89 10.89 -33.85
N ASN A 208 86.41 12.08 -33.49
CA ASN A 208 86.16 12.69 -32.19
C ASN A 208 84.68 13.03 -31.98
N LEU A 209 84.03 13.65 -32.96
CA LEU A 209 82.60 13.97 -32.93
C LEU A 209 81.75 12.68 -32.89
N GLN A 210 82.13 11.63 -33.62
CA GLN A 210 81.45 10.33 -33.56
C GLN A 210 81.56 9.70 -32.17
N ASN A 211 82.73 9.78 -31.53
CA ASN A 211 82.93 9.30 -30.16
C ASN A 211 82.11 10.11 -29.15
N GLU A 212 82.02 11.43 -29.33
CA GLU A 212 81.22 12.31 -28.47
C GLU A 212 79.72 12.02 -28.59
N ILE A 213 79.22 11.87 -29.82
CA ILE A 213 77.84 11.45 -30.11
C ILE A 213 77.55 10.09 -29.47
N ALA A 214 78.44 9.11 -29.63
CA ALA A 214 78.26 7.79 -29.01
C ALA A 214 78.24 7.87 -27.48
N SER A 215 79.06 8.74 -26.88
CA SER A 215 79.07 8.96 -25.43
C SER A 215 77.76 9.59 -24.94
N LEU A 216 77.24 10.60 -25.66
CA LEU A 216 76.00 11.29 -25.33
C LEU A 216 74.79 10.38 -25.52
N GLN A 217 74.77 9.58 -26.59
CA GLN A 217 73.73 8.56 -26.81
C GLN A 217 73.71 7.52 -25.69
N ASN A 218 74.88 7.06 -25.22
CA ASN A 218 74.96 6.16 -24.08
C ASN A 218 74.47 6.82 -22.78
N GLN A 219 74.80 8.09 -22.54
CA GLN A 219 74.28 8.83 -21.39
C GLN A 219 72.76 8.95 -21.45
N ILE A 220 72.19 9.37 -22.58
CA ILE A 220 70.74 9.47 -22.78
C ILE A 220 70.05 8.13 -22.50
N ASN A 221 70.56 7.03 -23.05
CA ASN A 221 69.98 5.70 -22.87
C ASN A 221 70.06 5.25 -21.39
N ILE A 222 71.16 5.55 -20.69
CA ILE A 222 71.27 5.29 -19.25
C ILE A 222 70.24 6.11 -18.46
N TYR A 223 70.10 7.40 -18.77
CA TYR A 223 69.10 8.27 -18.11
C TYR A 223 67.68 7.76 -18.34
N GLU A 224 67.29 7.46 -19.58
CA GLU A 224 65.98 6.92 -19.92
C GLU A 224 65.70 5.58 -19.20
N GLN A 225 66.67 4.67 -19.17
CA GLN A 225 66.52 3.40 -18.46
C GLN A 225 66.39 3.60 -16.94
N THR A 226 67.06 4.58 -16.36
CA THR A 226 66.93 4.88 -14.91
C THR A 226 65.57 5.48 -14.58
N GLU A 227 65.06 6.43 -15.37
CA GLU A 227 63.73 7.01 -15.15
C GLU A 227 62.62 5.96 -15.30
N LEU A 228 62.71 5.10 -16.32
CA LEU A 228 61.76 4.00 -16.53
C LEU A 228 61.78 3.00 -15.35
N LYS A 229 62.95 2.70 -14.79
CA LYS A 229 63.08 1.84 -13.60
C LYS A 229 62.49 2.49 -12.35
N VAL A 230 62.71 3.80 -12.15
CA VAL A 230 62.13 4.53 -11.01
C VAL A 230 60.60 4.57 -11.15
N HIS A 231 60.08 4.92 -12.33
CA HIS A 231 58.64 5.01 -12.56
C HIS A 231 57.94 3.65 -12.42
N SER A 232 58.53 2.57 -12.97
CA SER A 232 58.00 1.21 -12.77
C SER A 232 58.02 0.78 -11.31
N SER A 233 59.06 1.13 -10.55
CA SER A 233 59.10 0.85 -9.10
C SER A 233 58.05 1.61 -8.31
N GLU A 234 57.74 2.86 -8.70
CA GLU A 234 56.69 3.69 -8.09
C GLU A 234 55.30 3.09 -8.35
N LEU A 235 55.03 2.66 -9.60
CA LEU A 235 53.80 1.98 -10.00
C LEU A 235 53.59 0.66 -9.27
N ILE A 236 54.66 -0.10 -9.01
CA ILE A 236 54.57 -1.34 -8.23
C ILE A 236 54.16 -1.03 -6.79
N LYS A 237 54.79 -0.04 -6.14
CA LYS A 237 54.42 0.37 -4.78
C LYS A 237 52.97 0.85 -4.69
N GLN A 238 52.52 1.65 -5.66
CA GLN A 238 51.11 2.08 -5.71
C GLN A 238 50.15 0.90 -5.86
N ASN A 239 50.48 -0.08 -6.71
CA ASN A 239 49.68 -1.28 -6.84
C ASN A 239 49.66 -2.13 -5.57
N GLU A 240 50.77 -2.24 -4.84
CA GLU A 240 50.83 -2.94 -3.56
C GLU A 240 49.93 -2.28 -2.50
N ILE A 241 50.00 -0.94 -2.37
CA ILE A 241 49.14 -0.18 -1.46
C ILE A 241 47.66 -0.33 -1.85
N LEU A 242 47.34 -0.24 -3.15
CA LEU A 242 45.98 -0.46 -3.63
C LEU A 242 45.50 -1.89 -3.37
N GLN A 243 46.37 -2.89 -3.49
CA GLN A 243 46.01 -4.28 -3.15
C GLN A 243 45.77 -4.47 -1.65
N GLU A 244 46.55 -3.82 -0.79
CA GLU A 244 46.37 -3.87 0.66
C GLU A 244 45.06 -3.19 1.08
N THR A 245 44.80 -1.98 0.60
CA THR A 245 43.53 -1.28 0.86
C THR A 245 42.32 -2.06 0.34
N VAL A 246 42.41 -2.73 -0.81
CA VAL A 246 41.36 -3.62 -1.30
C VAL A 246 41.16 -4.84 -0.40
N LYS A 247 42.22 -5.38 0.21
CA LYS A 247 42.10 -6.46 1.19
C LYS A 247 41.41 -5.97 2.47
N ASP A 248 41.80 -4.82 2.99
CA ASP A 248 41.21 -4.23 4.19
C ASP A 248 39.72 -3.90 3.99
N LEU A 249 39.37 -3.28 2.86
CA LEU A 249 37.97 -3.03 2.53
C LEU A 249 37.17 -4.32 2.36
N LYS A 250 37.79 -5.41 1.90
CA LYS A 250 37.13 -6.72 1.80
C LYS A 250 36.89 -7.35 3.16
N THR A 251 37.84 -7.25 4.10
CA THR A 251 37.66 -7.76 5.47
C THR A 251 36.64 -6.93 6.24
N GLU A 252 36.66 -5.61 6.08
CA GLU A 252 35.64 -4.73 6.67
C GLU A 252 34.24 -5.06 6.13
N ASN A 253 34.09 -5.20 4.81
CA ASN A 253 32.82 -5.60 4.20
C ASN A 253 32.33 -6.97 4.69
N ALA A 254 33.25 -7.93 4.92
CA ALA A 254 32.87 -9.23 5.50
C ALA A 254 32.34 -9.06 6.94
N SER A 255 33.02 -8.26 7.77
CA SER A 255 32.60 -8.00 9.15
C SER A 255 31.27 -7.25 9.24
N LEU A 256 31.01 -6.31 8.32
CA LEU A 256 29.74 -5.58 8.25
C LEU A 256 28.59 -6.50 7.82
N LYS A 257 28.83 -7.40 6.85
CA LYS A 257 27.84 -8.41 6.46
C LYS A 257 27.48 -9.33 7.62
N GLU A 258 28.44 -9.77 8.41
CA GLU A 258 28.19 -10.58 9.60
C GLU A 258 27.33 -9.83 10.63
N LYS A 259 27.66 -8.56 10.90
CA LYS A 259 26.85 -7.71 11.79
C LYS A 259 25.42 -7.52 11.28
N ILE A 260 25.23 -7.34 9.98
CA ILE A 260 23.90 -7.25 9.36
C ILE A 260 23.12 -8.55 9.60
N MET A 261 23.73 -9.72 9.35
CA MET A 261 23.06 -11.01 9.60
C MET A 261 22.67 -11.21 11.07
N LEU A 262 23.50 -10.76 12.02
CA LEU A 262 23.18 -10.83 13.45
C LEU A 262 22.03 -9.90 13.83
N LEU A 263 22.02 -8.67 13.29
CA LEU A 263 20.94 -7.71 13.52
C LEU A 263 19.62 -8.21 12.89
N ASP A 264 19.66 -8.78 11.69
CA ASP A 264 18.49 -9.38 11.05
C ASP A 264 17.90 -10.51 11.90
N ASN A 265 18.74 -11.40 12.42
CA ASN A 265 18.29 -12.45 13.35
C ASN A 265 17.66 -11.88 14.63
N GLN A 266 18.20 -10.77 15.14
CA GLN A 266 17.65 -10.11 16.31
C GLN A 266 16.29 -9.44 16.00
N ILE A 267 16.17 -8.81 14.83
CA ILE A 267 14.91 -8.26 14.33
C ILE A 267 13.87 -9.37 14.22
N ASP A 268 14.19 -10.52 13.63
CA ASP A 268 13.29 -11.67 13.54
C ASP A 268 12.74 -12.12 14.90
N ILE A 269 13.60 -12.19 15.92
CA ILE A 269 13.19 -12.57 17.28
C ILE A 269 12.27 -11.50 17.88
N LEU A 270 12.63 -10.23 17.71
CA LEU A 270 11.85 -9.11 18.23
C LEU A 270 10.50 -8.98 17.52
N GLU A 271 10.43 -9.17 16.20
CA GLU A 271 9.19 -9.19 15.43
C GLU A 271 8.26 -10.31 15.91
N ARG A 272 8.79 -11.51 16.15
CA ARG A 272 8.01 -12.61 16.73
C ARG A 272 7.51 -12.28 18.13
N ALA A 273 8.33 -11.61 18.95
CA ALA A 273 7.94 -11.19 20.29
C ALA A 273 6.83 -10.13 20.24
N VAL A 274 6.94 -9.14 19.36
CA VAL A 274 5.91 -8.10 19.14
C VAL A 274 4.62 -8.73 18.58
N GLY A 275 4.73 -9.69 17.67
CA GLY A 275 3.58 -10.46 17.17
C GLY A 275 2.85 -11.27 18.24
N ARG A 276 3.53 -11.63 19.34
CA ARG A 276 2.93 -12.24 20.55
C ARG A 276 2.39 -11.21 21.55
N GLY A 277 2.49 -9.92 21.27
CA GLY A 277 2.11 -8.84 22.17
C GLY A 277 3.20 -8.41 23.15
N GLY A 278 4.46 -8.79 22.92
CA GLY A 278 5.60 -8.24 23.64
C GLY A 278 5.78 -6.75 23.32
N TYR A 279 6.02 -5.94 24.33
CA TYR A 279 6.22 -4.50 24.18
C TYR A 279 7.43 -4.03 25.00
N ASN A 280 8.00 -2.91 24.60
CA ASN A 280 9.09 -2.29 25.34
C ASN A 280 8.51 -1.49 26.52
N LYS A 281 8.91 -1.85 27.75
CA LYS A 281 8.41 -1.25 29.00
C LYS A 281 8.88 0.19 29.23
N GLU A 282 9.96 0.61 28.57
CA GLU A 282 10.49 1.96 28.70
C GLU A 282 9.71 2.97 27.84
N THR A 283 9.25 2.56 26.67
CA THR A 283 8.57 3.42 25.72
C THR A 283 7.05 3.30 25.78
N ILE A 284 6.53 2.11 26.13
CA ILE A 284 5.10 1.81 26.07
C ILE A 284 4.62 1.39 27.45
N ARG A 285 3.61 2.10 27.96
CA ARG A 285 2.85 1.70 29.15
C ARG A 285 1.50 1.14 28.71
N VAL A 286 1.23 -0.09 29.09
CA VAL A 286 -0.07 -0.73 28.86
C VAL A 286 -1.00 -0.35 30.02
N LEU A 287 -2.18 0.17 29.67
CA LEU A 287 -3.22 0.54 30.62
C LEU A 287 -4.44 -0.34 30.39
N GLU A 288 -5.07 -0.76 31.48
CA GLU A 288 -6.35 -1.45 31.46
C GLU A 288 -7.32 -0.77 32.42
N MET A 289 -8.60 -0.89 32.13
CA MET A 289 -9.64 -0.44 33.05
C MET A 289 -9.65 -1.36 34.28
N LYS A 290 -9.73 -0.76 35.48
CA LYS A 290 -9.87 -1.53 36.73
C LYS A 290 -11.12 -2.39 36.72
N ASP A 291 -12.21 -1.85 36.19
CA ASP A 291 -13.46 -2.60 35.99
C ASP A 291 -13.54 -3.05 34.53
N ASN A 292 -13.00 -4.23 34.23
CA ASN A 292 -13.05 -4.82 32.90
C ASN A 292 -13.76 -6.19 32.93
N PRO A 293 -14.37 -6.64 31.81
CA PRO A 293 -15.11 -7.90 31.78
C PRO A 293 -14.28 -9.11 32.23
N ALA A 294 -12.99 -9.15 31.90
CA ALA A 294 -12.10 -10.22 32.32
C ALA A 294 -11.86 -10.22 33.83
N SER A 295 -11.75 -9.05 34.46
CA SER A 295 -11.63 -8.88 35.90
C SER A 295 -12.93 -9.26 36.60
N LYS A 296 -14.10 -8.92 36.04
CA LYS A 296 -15.40 -9.35 36.57
C LYS A 296 -15.53 -10.88 36.55
N GLU A 297 -15.19 -11.49 35.42
CA GLU A 297 -15.22 -12.95 35.28
C GLU A 297 -14.22 -13.62 36.22
N PHE A 298 -13.01 -13.07 36.34
CA PHE A 298 -12.00 -13.55 37.28
C PHE A 298 -12.49 -13.48 38.72
N SER A 299 -13.05 -12.34 39.16
CA SER A 299 -13.61 -12.18 40.50
C SER A 299 -14.80 -13.12 40.75
N LEU A 300 -15.70 -13.30 39.78
CA LEU A 300 -16.82 -14.25 39.90
C LEU A 300 -16.30 -15.69 40.02
N ARG A 301 -15.32 -16.06 39.20
CA ARG A 301 -14.67 -17.38 39.25
C ARG A 301 -13.95 -17.59 40.57
N GLU A 302 -13.25 -16.59 41.06
CA GLU A 302 -12.56 -16.61 42.35
C GLU A 302 -13.56 -16.79 43.49
N ASN A 303 -14.63 -15.99 43.54
CA ASN A 303 -15.71 -16.12 44.53
C ASN A 303 -16.36 -17.50 44.48
N ARG A 304 -16.62 -18.04 43.28
CA ARG A 304 -17.18 -19.38 43.12
C ARG A 304 -16.23 -20.47 43.62
N LEU A 305 -14.93 -20.36 43.32
CA LEU A 305 -13.92 -21.30 43.80
C LEU A 305 -13.76 -21.22 45.31
N GLN A 306 -13.77 -20.02 45.89
CA GLN A 306 -13.73 -19.81 47.33
C GLN A 306 -14.98 -20.42 48.00
N GLY A 307 -16.18 -20.17 47.47
CA GLY A 307 -17.43 -20.76 47.98
C GLY A 307 -17.46 -22.29 47.90
N LEU A 308 -16.95 -22.87 46.80
CA LEU A 308 -16.79 -24.33 46.70
C LEU A 308 -15.72 -24.86 47.66
N ALA A 309 -14.66 -24.09 47.91
CA ALA A 309 -13.61 -24.49 48.84
C ALA A 309 -14.12 -24.48 50.29
N THR A 310 -14.89 -23.47 50.69
CA THR A 310 -15.54 -23.42 52.01
C THR A 310 -16.56 -24.54 52.15
N GLU A 311 -17.40 -24.78 51.14
CA GLU A 311 -18.36 -25.89 51.17
C GLU A 311 -17.66 -27.26 51.27
N ASN A 312 -16.57 -27.47 50.53
CA ASN A 312 -15.77 -28.69 50.64
C ASN A 312 -15.10 -28.82 52.02
N GLN A 313 -14.72 -27.72 52.66
CA GLN A 313 -14.20 -27.73 54.03
C GLN A 313 -15.32 -28.11 55.02
N ASP A 314 -16.49 -27.49 54.89
CA ASP A 314 -17.66 -27.76 55.74
C ASP A 314 -18.19 -29.19 55.58
N LEU A 315 -18.18 -29.74 54.36
CA LEU A 315 -18.53 -31.13 54.12
C LEU A 315 -17.48 -32.08 54.71
N LYS A 316 -16.20 -31.71 54.66
CA LYS A 316 -15.12 -32.51 55.29
C LYS A 316 -15.20 -32.48 56.80
N THR A 317 -15.53 -31.35 57.43
CA THR A 317 -15.73 -31.29 58.88
C THR A 317 -16.93 -32.14 59.29
N LYS A 318 -18.06 -32.01 58.58
CA LYS A 318 -19.25 -32.85 58.81
C LYS A 318 -18.97 -34.34 58.60
N LEU A 319 -18.22 -34.73 57.56
CA LEU A 319 -17.83 -36.12 57.37
C LEU A 319 -16.95 -36.63 58.51
N LYS A 320 -16.00 -35.82 59.00
CA LYS A 320 -15.18 -36.18 60.16
C LYS A 320 -16.03 -36.37 61.41
N GLU A 321 -16.98 -35.49 61.67
CA GLU A 321 -17.94 -35.62 62.78
C GLU A 321 -18.76 -36.91 62.65
N LEU A 322 -19.27 -37.22 61.47
CA LEU A 322 -20.00 -38.48 61.21
C LEU A 322 -19.11 -39.72 61.38
N TYR A 323 -17.87 -39.71 60.89
CA TYR A 323 -16.92 -40.81 61.11
C TYR A 323 -16.60 -40.99 62.60
N GLN A 324 -16.47 -39.91 63.35
CA GLN A 324 -16.19 -39.96 64.79
C GLN A 324 -17.38 -40.48 65.59
N ILE A 325 -18.62 -40.16 65.18
CA ILE A 325 -19.84 -40.75 65.73
C ILE A 325 -19.89 -42.26 65.42
N LEU A 326 -19.51 -42.66 64.20
CA LEU A 326 -19.46 -44.07 63.78
C LEU A 326 -18.39 -44.89 64.51
N GLU A 327 -17.19 -44.31 64.74
CA GLU A 327 -16.11 -44.96 65.51
C GLU A 327 -16.47 -45.16 66.98
N ASN A 328 -17.17 -44.20 67.59
CA ASN A 328 -17.62 -44.29 68.97
C ASN A 328 -18.83 -45.22 69.16
N HIS A 329 -19.59 -45.50 68.09
CA HIS A 329 -20.76 -46.40 68.10
C HIS A 329 -20.79 -47.30 66.85
N PRO A 330 -20.12 -48.47 66.86
CA PRO A 330 -20.01 -49.35 65.68
C PRO A 330 -21.30 -50.11 65.33
N THR A 331 -22.37 -50.01 66.14
CA THR A 331 -23.66 -50.66 65.91
C THR A 331 -24.77 -49.62 65.83
N ILE A 332 -24.89 -48.95 64.69
CA ILE A 332 -26.13 -48.23 64.35
C ILE A 332 -27.01 -49.23 63.62
N THR A 333 -27.74 -50.06 64.36
CA THR A 333 -29.00 -50.60 63.85
C THR A 333 -29.95 -49.42 63.75
N LEU A 334 -30.51 -49.19 62.57
CA LEU A 334 -31.65 -48.31 62.34
C LEU A 334 -32.87 -48.89 63.08
N GLU A 335 -32.86 -48.80 64.41
CA GLU A 335 -34.04 -48.98 65.22
C GLU A 335 -34.79 -47.66 65.22
N LEU A 336 -35.87 -47.63 64.45
CA LEU A 336 -36.96 -46.68 64.61
C LEU A 336 -37.60 -46.93 65.99
N THR A 337 -36.95 -46.47 67.05
CA THR A 337 -37.57 -46.37 68.36
C THR A 337 -38.07 -44.94 68.54
N GLU A 338 -39.40 -44.85 68.50
CA GLU A 338 -40.17 -43.72 69.00
C GLU A 338 -39.82 -43.56 70.49
N ASP A 339 -39.66 -42.30 70.88
CA ASP A 339 -39.58 -41.81 72.26
C ASP A 339 -38.25 -42.02 73.01
N ASN A 340 -37.48 -40.93 73.13
CA ASN A 340 -37.11 -40.36 74.43
C ASN A 340 -36.30 -39.05 74.28
N ASP A 341 -36.63 -38.11 75.15
CA ASP A 341 -36.13 -36.74 75.27
C ASP A 341 -34.62 -36.69 75.56
N SER A 342 -33.83 -36.47 74.53
CA SER A 342 -32.46 -35.97 74.60
C SER A 342 -32.21 -35.22 73.30
N GLU A 343 -31.67 -34.01 73.39
CA GLU A 343 -31.38 -33.11 72.27
C GLU A 343 -30.73 -33.87 71.10
N LYS A 344 -31.56 -34.37 70.19
CA LYS A 344 -31.10 -34.91 68.92
C LYS A 344 -30.59 -33.69 68.17
N GLU A 345 -29.28 -33.46 68.23
CA GLU A 345 -28.56 -32.66 67.27
C GLU A 345 -29.00 -33.15 65.89
N THR A 346 -29.97 -32.43 65.33
CA THR A 346 -30.52 -32.73 64.02
C THR A 346 -29.40 -32.37 63.08
N ILE A 347 -28.61 -33.38 62.70
CA ILE A 347 -27.56 -33.26 61.70
C ILE A 347 -28.22 -32.65 60.46
N ARG A 348 -28.01 -31.35 60.27
CA ARG A 348 -28.74 -30.55 59.28
C ARG A 348 -28.12 -30.84 57.91
N VAL A 349 -28.75 -31.78 57.19
CA VAL A 349 -28.28 -32.37 55.92
C VAL A 349 -28.36 -31.42 54.72
N PHE A 350 -28.92 -30.21 54.88
CA PHE A 350 -29.14 -29.30 53.76
C PHE A 350 -27.87 -28.48 53.42
N PRO A 351 -27.45 -28.41 52.14
CA PRO A 351 -26.37 -27.52 51.70
C PRO A 351 -26.80 -26.05 51.79
N ILE A 352 -26.49 -25.39 52.91
CA ILE A 352 -26.88 -24.00 53.19
C ILE A 352 -26.32 -23.05 52.12
N GLN A 353 -25.11 -23.30 51.63
CA GLN A 353 -24.49 -22.47 50.60
C GLN A 353 -25.23 -22.56 49.26
N SER A 354 -25.74 -23.75 48.89
CA SER A 354 -26.56 -23.90 47.68
C SER A 354 -27.87 -23.11 47.79
N TYR A 355 -28.46 -23.06 48.99
CA TYR A 355 -29.66 -22.24 49.24
C TYR A 355 -29.36 -20.73 49.13
N LEU A 356 -28.26 -20.26 49.74
CA LEU A 356 -27.86 -18.85 49.67
C LEU A 356 -27.54 -18.41 48.23
N ASN A 357 -26.85 -19.26 47.46
CA ASN A 357 -26.57 -18.98 46.05
C ASN A 357 -27.87 -18.86 45.24
N LEU A 358 -28.86 -19.73 45.49
CA LEU A 358 -30.18 -19.66 44.85
C LEU A 358 -30.96 -18.41 45.26
N GLU A 359 -30.86 -17.98 46.51
CA GLU A 359 -31.49 -16.75 47.00
C GLU A 359 -30.89 -15.50 46.33
N GLU A 360 -29.56 -15.45 46.20
CA GLU A 360 -28.87 -14.38 45.46
C GLU A 360 -29.22 -14.38 43.97
N GLU A 361 -29.27 -15.54 43.33
CA GLU A 361 -29.67 -15.67 41.92
C GLU A 361 -31.13 -15.22 41.71
N ASN A 362 -32.04 -15.59 42.61
CA ASN A 362 -33.43 -15.17 42.56
C ASN A 362 -33.56 -13.64 42.69
N LYS A 363 -32.79 -13.04 43.60
CA LYS A 363 -32.73 -11.58 43.74
C LYS A 363 -32.23 -10.90 42.46
N GLN A 364 -31.17 -11.42 41.83
CA GLN A 364 -30.68 -10.91 40.56
C GLN A 364 -31.71 -11.03 39.44
N LEU A 365 -32.46 -12.14 39.38
CA LEU A 365 -33.53 -12.33 38.39
C LEU A 365 -34.69 -11.35 38.62
N ILE A 366 -35.08 -11.09 39.86
CA ILE A 366 -36.10 -10.09 40.21
C ILE A 366 -35.67 -8.70 39.73
N ASP A 367 -34.41 -8.31 39.97
CA ASP A 367 -33.88 -7.02 39.52
C ASP A 367 -33.89 -6.91 37.98
N GLN A 368 -33.53 -7.98 37.27
CA GLN A 368 -33.59 -8.02 35.80
C GLN A 368 -35.03 -7.90 35.27
N VAL A 369 -36.01 -8.53 35.94
CA VAL A 369 -37.42 -8.43 35.57
C VAL A 369 -37.91 -7.00 35.79
N ALA A 370 -37.58 -6.39 36.93
CA ALA A 370 -37.96 -5.01 37.22
C ALA A 370 -37.40 -4.03 36.17
N ASP A 371 -36.15 -4.23 35.72
CA ASP A 371 -35.57 -3.39 34.69
C ASP A 371 -36.20 -3.62 33.30
N LYS A 372 -36.58 -4.87 32.97
CA LYS A 372 -37.34 -5.16 31.75
C LYS A 372 -38.74 -4.55 31.78
N GLU A 373 -39.42 -4.59 32.92
CA GLU A 373 -40.73 -3.95 33.09
C GLU A 373 -40.65 -2.42 32.92
N LYS A 374 -39.63 -1.78 33.50
CA LYS A 374 -39.36 -0.33 33.28
C LYS A 374 -39.14 -0.01 31.80
N ARG A 375 -38.42 -0.86 31.07
CA ARG A 375 -38.24 -0.66 29.61
C ARG A 375 -39.57 -0.82 28.88
N MET A 376 -40.39 -1.80 29.25
CA MET A 376 -41.70 -2.04 28.66
C MET A 376 -42.67 -0.86 28.90
N THR A 377 -42.69 -0.28 30.10
CA THR A 377 -43.54 0.87 30.40
C THR A 377 -43.13 2.10 29.60
N ARG A 378 -41.83 2.41 29.55
CA ARG A 378 -41.28 3.49 28.71
C ARG A 378 -41.63 3.29 27.24
N LEU A 379 -41.52 2.07 26.72
CA LEU A 379 -41.87 1.78 25.34
C LEU A 379 -43.36 1.99 25.05
N LYS A 380 -44.25 1.60 25.98
CA LYS A 380 -45.70 1.85 25.87
C LYS A 380 -46.01 3.35 25.88
N GLU A 381 -45.32 4.14 26.70
CA GLU A 381 -45.47 5.60 26.74
C GLU A 381 -45.03 6.25 25.42
N VAL A 382 -43.87 5.87 24.89
CA VAL A 382 -43.37 6.37 23.59
C VAL A 382 -44.32 5.99 22.47
N TRP A 383 -44.82 4.75 22.44
CA TRP A 383 -45.76 4.30 21.42
C TRP A 383 -47.10 5.05 21.51
N LYS A 384 -47.61 5.30 22.73
CA LYS A 384 -48.81 6.11 22.95
C LYS A 384 -48.63 7.54 22.46
N ALA A 385 -47.48 8.16 22.74
CA ALA A 385 -47.14 9.50 22.26
C ALA A 385 -47.04 9.55 20.73
N LYS A 386 -46.33 8.60 20.11
CA LYS A 386 -46.19 8.54 18.65
C LYS A 386 -47.51 8.24 17.94
N ALA A 387 -48.36 7.39 18.52
CA ALA A 387 -49.70 7.12 18.00
C ALA A 387 -50.64 8.33 18.12
N GLN A 388 -50.46 9.17 19.14
CA GLN A 388 -51.16 10.45 19.25
C GLN A 388 -50.68 11.45 18.20
N GLU A 389 -49.36 11.63 18.05
CA GLU A 389 -48.76 12.47 17.01
C GLU A 389 -49.25 12.05 15.61
N TYR A 390 -49.29 10.75 15.32
CA TYR A 390 -49.82 10.23 14.07
C TYR A 390 -51.30 10.58 13.85
N ARG A 391 -52.15 10.43 14.89
CA ARG A 391 -53.58 10.78 14.79
C ARG A 391 -53.79 12.28 14.59
N GLU A 392 -53.00 13.12 15.25
CA GLU A 392 -53.05 14.58 15.09
C GLU A 392 -52.57 15.01 13.70
N ALA A 393 -51.50 14.39 13.18
CA ALA A 393 -51.03 14.62 11.81
C ALA A 393 -52.07 14.23 10.76
N VAL A 394 -52.72 13.07 10.91
CA VAL A 394 -53.81 12.62 10.02
C VAL A 394 -55.01 13.57 10.11
N TYR A 395 -55.38 14.01 11.32
CA TYR A 395 -56.47 14.96 11.52
C TYR A 395 -56.20 16.30 10.84
N SER A 396 -54.98 16.83 10.98
CA SER A 396 -54.55 18.10 10.40
C SER A 396 -54.44 18.05 8.86
N LEU A 397 -53.87 16.97 8.30
CA LEU A 397 -53.63 16.86 6.86
C LEU A 397 -54.86 16.42 6.07
N LEU A 398 -55.60 15.42 6.57
CA LEU A 398 -56.74 14.82 5.85
C LEU A 398 -58.09 15.35 6.34
N GLY A 399 -58.13 16.07 7.47
CA GLY A 399 -59.38 16.59 8.04
C GLY A 399 -60.30 15.53 8.64
N TYR A 400 -59.76 14.35 8.99
CA TYR A 400 -60.52 13.25 9.58
C TYR A 400 -59.92 12.77 10.89
N LYS A 401 -60.74 12.71 11.94
CA LYS A 401 -60.39 12.17 13.25
C LYS A 401 -60.59 10.66 13.22
N VAL A 402 -59.51 9.92 13.47
CA VAL A 402 -59.50 8.45 13.43
C VAL A 402 -59.56 7.88 14.85
N GLU A 403 -60.63 7.14 15.16
CA GLU A 403 -60.81 6.44 16.43
C GLU A 403 -60.91 4.92 16.20
N PHE A 404 -60.02 4.16 16.84
CA PHE A 404 -60.03 2.69 16.78
C PHE A 404 -60.97 2.13 17.86
N LEU A 405 -61.94 1.30 17.46
CA LEU A 405 -62.88 0.60 18.35
C LEU A 405 -62.42 -0.84 18.60
N GLU A 406 -62.95 -1.48 19.65
CA GLU A 406 -62.48 -2.77 20.21
C GLU A 406 -62.49 -3.95 19.23
N ASN A 407 -63.27 -3.87 18.14
CA ASN A 407 -63.43 -4.95 17.15
C ASN A 407 -62.65 -4.71 15.85
N GLY A 408 -61.67 -3.80 15.84
CA GLY A 408 -60.95 -3.46 14.60
C GLY A 408 -61.74 -2.56 13.65
N ARG A 409 -62.90 -2.07 14.10
CA ARG A 409 -63.66 -1.03 13.40
C ARG A 409 -62.97 0.31 13.60
N VAL A 410 -62.94 1.12 12.56
CA VAL A 410 -62.37 2.46 12.55
C VAL A 410 -63.49 3.45 12.38
N ARG A 411 -63.68 4.33 13.35
CA ARG A 411 -64.60 5.46 13.25
C ARG A 411 -63.84 6.67 12.72
N LEU A 412 -64.33 7.23 11.61
CA LEU A 412 -63.87 8.48 11.05
C LEU A 412 -64.91 9.58 11.32
N THR A 413 -64.47 10.67 11.94
CA THR A 413 -65.29 11.88 12.10
C THR A 413 -64.63 13.00 11.32
N SER A 414 -65.38 13.68 10.45
CA SER A 414 -64.82 14.80 9.68
C SER A 414 -64.65 16.04 10.56
N MET A 415 -63.58 16.79 10.33
CA MET A 415 -63.31 18.09 10.95
C MET A 415 -64.42 19.12 10.66
N TYR A 416 -65.05 19.02 9.49
CA TYR A 416 -66.09 19.95 9.00
C TYR A 416 -67.51 19.47 9.31
N SER A 417 -67.64 18.50 10.21
CA SER A 417 -68.95 18.02 10.62
C SER A 417 -69.69 19.05 11.49
N GLU A 418 -70.97 19.28 11.19
CA GLU A 418 -71.85 20.16 11.98
C GLU A 418 -72.21 19.54 13.35
N GLN A 419 -72.25 18.21 13.45
CA GLN A 419 -72.52 17.45 14.67
C GLN A 419 -71.48 16.37 14.89
N ASP A 420 -71.09 16.14 16.15
CA ASP A 420 -70.12 15.10 16.50
C ASP A 420 -70.64 13.67 16.20
N ASP A 421 -71.95 13.53 15.98
CA ASP A 421 -72.64 12.27 15.64
C ASP A 421 -72.54 11.86 14.16
N HIS A 422 -72.12 12.76 13.25
CA HIS A 422 -71.89 12.42 11.84
C HIS A 422 -70.54 11.71 11.66
N SER A 423 -70.46 10.49 12.19
CA SER A 423 -69.29 9.63 12.05
C SER A 423 -69.53 8.52 11.03
N LEU A 424 -68.45 8.05 10.41
CA LEU A 424 -68.44 6.94 9.46
C LEU A 424 -67.66 5.78 10.07
N VAL A 425 -68.25 4.60 10.12
CA VAL A 425 -67.66 3.40 10.72
C VAL A 425 -67.25 2.45 9.60
N PHE A 426 -65.94 2.23 9.51
CA PHE A 426 -65.32 1.30 8.58
C PHE A 426 -64.92 0.03 9.31
N THR A 427 -65.02 -1.10 8.62
CA THR A 427 -64.49 -2.38 9.10
C THR A 427 -63.52 -2.93 8.08
N SER A 428 -62.53 -3.66 8.56
CA SER A 428 -61.67 -4.47 7.70
C SER A 428 -62.08 -5.93 7.75
N ASP A 429 -61.82 -6.65 6.65
CA ASP A 429 -62.15 -8.08 6.50
C ASP A 429 -61.44 -8.98 7.52
N GLU A 430 -61.72 -10.29 7.48
CA GLU A 430 -61.32 -11.33 8.43
C GLU A 430 -59.81 -11.50 8.71
N ASP A 431 -58.94 -10.67 8.12
CA ASP A 431 -57.53 -10.54 8.48
C ASP A 431 -56.99 -9.09 8.54
N ASN A 432 -57.83 -8.05 8.60
CA ASN A 432 -57.39 -6.64 8.74
C ASN A 432 -56.27 -6.16 7.80
N LEU A 433 -56.12 -6.89 6.70
CA LEU A 433 -55.13 -6.76 5.63
C LEU A 433 -55.85 -6.53 4.29
N GLY A 434 -57.06 -5.99 4.36
CA GLY A 434 -57.93 -5.76 3.21
C GLY A 434 -58.36 -4.30 3.13
N THR A 435 -58.92 -3.95 1.96
CA THR A 435 -59.61 -2.69 1.73
C THR A 435 -60.66 -2.49 2.81
N MET A 436 -60.64 -1.31 3.46
CA MET A 436 -61.70 -0.93 4.41
C MET A 436 -63.06 -1.01 3.71
N GLN A 437 -64.10 -1.45 4.42
CA GLN A 437 -65.48 -1.44 3.94
C GLN A 437 -66.32 -0.53 4.84
N LEU A 438 -67.17 0.29 4.24
CA LEU A 438 -68.10 1.14 4.99
C LEU A 438 -69.26 0.26 5.46
N VAL A 439 -69.41 0.10 6.78
CA VAL A 439 -70.45 -0.77 7.36
C VAL A 439 -71.63 0.03 7.88
N ASP A 440 -71.37 1.15 8.55
CA ASP A 440 -72.41 2.00 9.12
C ASP A 440 -71.86 3.39 9.41
N GLY A 441 -72.68 4.28 9.91
CA GLY A 441 -72.33 5.61 10.39
C GLY A 441 -73.04 5.89 11.70
N GLY A 442 -72.50 6.80 12.51
CA GLY A 442 -73.06 7.12 13.83
C GLY A 442 -74.51 7.62 13.77
N ASN A 443 -74.88 8.29 12.68
CA ASN A 443 -76.24 8.78 12.44
C ASN A 443 -76.80 8.22 11.12
N THR A 444 -77.90 7.48 11.22
CA THR A 444 -78.56 6.84 10.06
C THR A 444 -79.14 7.84 9.06
N GLU A 445 -79.53 9.04 9.49
CA GLU A 445 -80.03 10.10 8.59
C GLU A 445 -78.90 10.72 7.77
N TYR A 446 -77.73 10.86 8.38
CA TYR A 446 -76.53 11.36 7.73
C TYR A 446 -76.04 10.42 6.62
N ILE A 447 -76.00 9.11 6.87
CA ILE A 447 -75.63 8.12 5.84
C ILE A 447 -76.61 8.16 4.67
N LYS A 448 -77.92 8.27 4.95
CA LYS A 448 -78.94 8.40 3.90
C LYS A 448 -78.74 9.63 3.03
N SER A 449 -78.30 10.76 3.62
CA SER A 449 -77.97 11.96 2.85
C SER A 449 -76.79 11.76 1.89
N LEU A 450 -75.88 10.84 2.23
CA LEU A 450 -74.70 10.50 1.46
C LEU A 450 -74.90 9.29 0.52
N ASP A 451 -76.09 8.71 0.46
CA ASP A 451 -76.37 7.47 -0.26
C ASP A 451 -76.00 7.56 -1.75
N ASN A 452 -76.27 8.71 -2.39
CA ASN A 452 -75.88 8.98 -3.77
C ASN A 452 -74.35 8.97 -3.96
N LEU A 453 -73.60 9.57 -3.02
CA LEU A 453 -72.13 9.61 -3.06
C LEU A 453 -71.51 8.24 -2.74
N ILE A 454 -72.10 7.51 -1.79
CA ILE A 454 -71.68 6.15 -1.42
C ILE A 454 -71.90 5.21 -2.61
N LYS A 455 -73.07 5.25 -3.25
CA LYS A 455 -73.37 4.41 -4.42
C LYS A 455 -72.39 4.69 -5.57
N TYR A 456 -72.14 5.96 -5.89
CA TYR A 456 -71.27 6.33 -7.00
C TYR A 456 -69.78 6.01 -6.73
N TRP A 457 -69.24 6.35 -5.55
CA TRP A 457 -67.80 6.21 -5.30
C TRP A 457 -67.40 4.89 -4.63
N VAL A 458 -68.22 4.37 -3.72
CA VAL A 458 -67.93 3.15 -2.96
C VAL A 458 -68.44 1.92 -3.69
N VAL A 459 -69.69 1.93 -4.17
CA VAL A 459 -70.31 0.73 -4.82
C VAL A 459 -69.89 0.59 -6.29
N GLU A 460 -70.02 1.64 -7.11
CA GLU A 460 -69.74 1.56 -8.54
C GLU A 460 -68.23 1.61 -8.88
N ARG A 461 -67.44 2.38 -8.10
CA ARG A 461 -66.01 2.63 -8.36
C ARG A 461 -65.05 1.96 -7.38
N GLY A 462 -65.53 1.47 -6.23
CA GLY A 462 -64.70 0.78 -5.24
C GLY A 462 -63.60 1.65 -4.60
N SER A 463 -63.75 2.98 -4.55
CA SER A 463 -62.69 3.89 -4.08
C SER A 463 -63.13 4.76 -2.90
N ILE A 464 -62.74 4.33 -1.69
CA ILE A 464 -62.96 5.09 -0.44
C ILE A 464 -62.19 6.43 -0.42
N PRO A 465 -60.93 6.53 -0.89
CA PRO A 465 -60.23 7.82 -0.93
C PRO A 465 -60.96 8.88 -1.76
N CYS A 466 -61.54 8.50 -2.90
CA CYS A 466 -62.33 9.42 -3.74
C CYS A 466 -63.64 9.81 -3.04
N PHE A 467 -64.30 8.86 -2.38
CA PHE A 467 -65.48 9.11 -1.58
C PHE A 467 -65.21 10.15 -0.48
N LEU A 468 -64.19 9.92 0.36
CA LEU A 468 -63.83 10.85 1.44
C LEU A 468 -63.44 12.23 0.90
N SER A 469 -62.70 12.30 -0.20
CA SER A 469 -62.34 13.58 -0.84
C SER A 469 -63.57 14.33 -1.39
N SER A 470 -64.55 13.62 -1.95
CA SER A 470 -65.80 14.25 -2.39
C SER A 470 -66.65 14.72 -1.21
N LEU A 471 -66.66 13.94 -0.13
CA LEU A 471 -67.37 14.27 1.10
C LEU A 471 -66.77 15.48 1.80
N THR A 472 -65.44 15.60 1.87
CA THR A 472 -64.81 16.81 2.42
C THR A 472 -65.19 18.04 1.61
N MET A 473 -65.19 17.97 0.28
CA MET A 473 -65.61 19.09 -0.58
C MET A 473 -67.08 19.48 -0.38
N ASP A 474 -67.98 18.49 -0.22
CA ASP A 474 -69.40 18.74 0.06
C ASP A 474 -69.62 19.35 1.45
N LEU A 475 -68.95 18.83 2.48
CA LEU A 475 -69.01 19.37 3.84
C LEU A 475 -68.39 20.78 3.93
N ILE A 476 -67.27 21.03 3.25
CA ILE A 476 -66.69 22.38 3.16
C ILE A 476 -67.66 23.32 2.44
N GLY A 477 -68.30 22.86 1.34
CA GLY A 477 -69.31 23.64 0.64
C GLY A 477 -70.50 24.02 1.52
N LYS A 478 -71.00 23.08 2.33
CA LYS A 478 -72.11 23.30 3.28
C LYS A 478 -71.70 24.19 4.44
N THR A 479 -70.52 24.00 5.01
CA THR A 479 -70.01 24.81 6.13
C THR A 479 -69.62 26.22 5.70
N ALA A 480 -69.10 26.43 4.49
CA ALA A 480 -68.81 27.76 3.93
C ALA A 480 -70.07 28.62 3.67
N LEU A 481 -71.25 28.00 3.62
CA LEU A 481 -72.55 28.65 3.49
C LEU A 481 -73.29 28.81 4.85
N GLY A 482 -72.74 28.30 5.97
CA GLY A 482 -73.29 28.39 7.33
C GLY A 482 -72.49 29.33 8.25
N PRO A 483 -73.08 29.82 9.37
CA PRO A 483 -72.46 30.87 10.19
C PRO A 483 -71.15 30.39 10.82
N ILE A 484 -70.12 31.21 10.64
CA ILE A 484 -68.77 31.14 11.22
C ILE A 484 -68.85 30.73 12.70
N GLY A 485 -68.50 29.49 13.02
CA GLY A 485 -68.81 28.91 14.32
C GLY A 485 -67.95 27.73 14.75
N ARG A 486 -66.70 27.64 14.28
CA ARG A 486 -65.58 27.01 15.00
C ARG A 486 -64.34 27.80 14.58
N GLU A 487 -64.01 28.85 15.33
CA GLU A 487 -62.74 29.55 15.18
C GLU A 487 -61.61 28.53 15.24
N MET A 488 -60.89 28.45 14.13
CA MET A 488 -59.66 27.69 13.99
C MET A 488 -58.60 28.35 14.87
N ASP A 489 -58.38 27.83 16.08
CA ASP A 489 -57.26 28.25 16.92
C ASP A 489 -55.95 27.63 16.40
N MET A 490 -55.51 28.12 15.25
CA MET A 490 -54.24 27.76 14.58
C MET A 490 -53.03 28.38 15.31
N THR A 491 -53.23 29.01 16.47
CA THR A 491 -52.17 29.72 17.22
C THR A 491 -51.51 28.89 18.33
N SER A 492 -52.07 27.73 18.68
CA SER A 492 -51.53 26.87 19.75
C SER A 492 -50.26 26.08 19.36
N GLY A 493 -49.82 26.19 18.10
CA GLY A 493 -48.62 25.52 17.58
C GLY A 493 -47.45 26.46 17.28
N ARG A 494 -47.28 27.55 18.03
CA ARG A 494 -46.01 28.31 17.96
C ARG A 494 -44.89 27.37 18.41
N ILE A 495 -44.05 27.01 17.45
CA ILE A 495 -42.80 26.26 17.62
C ILE A 495 -41.90 27.04 18.60
N SER A 496 -42.09 26.84 19.90
CA SER A 496 -41.15 27.16 20.96
C SER A 496 -40.31 25.91 21.21
N GLY A 497 -39.36 25.65 20.31
CA GLY A 497 -38.54 24.45 20.35
C GLY A 497 -37.33 24.50 19.42
N LEU A 498 -36.82 25.70 19.11
CA LEU A 498 -35.49 25.88 18.54
C LEU A 498 -34.62 26.49 19.64
N GLY A 499 -34.02 25.62 20.46
CA GLY A 499 -33.14 26.04 21.55
C GLY A 499 -33.18 25.08 22.74
N GLY A 500 -32.66 23.86 22.54
CA GLY A 500 -32.47 22.91 23.63
C GLY A 500 -31.65 21.74 23.14
N ASN A 501 -30.35 21.78 23.39
CA ASN A 501 -29.46 20.62 23.28
C ASN A 501 -30.04 19.49 24.14
N GLN A 502 -30.74 18.55 23.51
CA GLN A 502 -30.97 17.23 24.10
C GLN A 502 -29.77 16.37 23.73
N GLU A 503 -28.83 16.30 24.65
CA GLU A 503 -27.80 15.27 24.67
C GLU A 503 -28.49 13.90 24.62
N PHE A 504 -28.10 13.09 23.63
CA PHE A 504 -28.46 11.69 23.57
C PHE A 504 -27.92 10.99 24.84
N PRO A 505 -28.71 10.14 25.53
CA PRO A 505 -28.15 9.31 26.57
C PRO A 505 -27.23 8.30 25.90
N THR A 506 -25.93 8.44 26.18
CA THR A 506 -24.93 7.40 25.95
C THR A 506 -25.38 6.15 26.69
N LEU A 507 -25.44 5.05 25.96
CA LEU A 507 -25.53 3.70 26.51
C LEU A 507 -24.24 3.41 27.29
N GLU A 508 -24.32 3.45 28.61
CA GLU A 508 -23.46 2.67 29.51
C GLU A 508 -24.20 1.41 29.97
#